data_AF-A0A061ADK5-F1
#
_entry.id   AF-A0A061ADK5-F1
#
_cell.length_a   1.000
_cell.length_b   1.000
_cell.length_c   1.000
_cell.angle_alpha   90.00
_cell.angle_beta   90.00
_cell.angle_gamma   90.00
#
_symmetry.space_group_name_H-M   'P 1'
#
loop_
_entity.id
_entity.type
_entity.pdbx_description
1 polymer ?
#
loop_
_entity_poly.entity_id
_entity_poly.type
_entity_poly.pdbx_seq_one_letter_code
_entity_poly.pdbx_strand_id
1 'polypeptide(L)'
;MCSCRGGFTGPNCETDINDCAPNPCLSGGSCTDGVNSFHCSCLPGFTGPRCAVEVNECQSAPCKNGGTCTDYVNSYTCTCRPGFTGINCETNIPDCTESSCFNGGTCTDKINGYSCTCRSGFTGSHCQYEVNECDSQPCLNGGVCQDALESFRCSCPKGYTGNRCQVHTQHILFYTILFYTILFYTILCYFLLFYYILYYIILLNSKLLYSILCYFILYYIILLNSKLLYSILCYFILYYILYYSILY
;
A
#
# COMPACT_ATOMS: atom_id res chain seq x y z
N MET A 1 85.93 -43.84 47.11
CA MET A 1 84.85 -43.91 46.09
C MET A 1 83.67 -43.15 46.66
N CYS A 2 83.27 -42.06 46.01
CA CYS A 2 82.19 -41.19 46.47
C CYS A 2 80.83 -41.71 45.97
N SER A 3 79.77 -41.59 46.78
CA SER A 3 78.40 -41.83 46.34
C SER A 3 77.83 -40.51 45.81
N CYS A 4 77.53 -40.44 44.52
CA CYS A 4 77.03 -39.23 43.88
C CYS A 4 75.54 -39.01 44.17
N ARG A 5 75.13 -37.73 44.17
CA ARG A 5 73.71 -37.36 44.10
C ARG A 5 73.16 -37.73 42.71
N GLY A 6 71.87 -38.00 42.61
CA GLY A 6 71.22 -38.29 41.32
C GLY A 6 71.53 -37.21 40.28
N GLY A 7 71.84 -37.61 39.05
CA GLY A 7 72.26 -36.72 37.97
C GLY A 7 73.77 -36.57 37.78
N PHE A 8 74.62 -36.95 38.74
CA PHE A 8 76.08 -36.75 38.61
C PHE A 8 76.88 -38.06 38.52
N THR A 9 77.99 -38.02 37.78
CA THR A 9 78.97 -39.10 37.61
C THR A 9 80.42 -38.59 37.75
N GLY A 10 81.38 -39.51 37.73
CA GLY A 10 82.80 -39.23 37.91
C GLY A 10 83.33 -39.56 39.31
N PRO A 11 84.66 -39.56 39.49
CA PRO A 11 85.30 -39.92 40.77
C PRO A 11 84.97 -38.95 41.90
N ASN A 12 84.64 -37.69 41.58
CA ASN A 12 84.27 -36.63 42.52
C ASN A 12 82.84 -36.09 42.29
N CYS A 13 82.01 -36.77 41.49
CA CYS A 13 80.66 -36.34 41.13
C CYS A 13 80.62 -34.96 40.44
N GLU A 14 81.64 -34.67 39.64
CA GLU A 14 81.86 -33.39 38.98
C GLU A 14 81.19 -33.29 37.60
N THR A 15 80.79 -34.42 37.02
CA THR A 15 80.23 -34.48 35.66
C THR A 15 78.73 -34.69 35.73
N ASP A 16 77.95 -33.79 35.13
CA ASP A 16 76.52 -33.97 34.95
C ASP A 16 76.25 -35.08 33.93
N ILE A 17 75.29 -35.95 34.21
CA ILE A 17 74.87 -37.01 33.31
C ILE A 17 74.02 -36.34 32.23
N ASN A 18 74.43 -36.48 30.96
CA ASN A 18 73.68 -35.94 29.84
C ASN A 18 72.35 -36.70 29.67
N ASP A 19 71.28 -36.13 30.20
CA ASP A 19 69.92 -36.65 30.14
C ASP A 19 69.31 -36.53 28.72
N CYS A 20 70.01 -35.87 27.79
CA CYS A 20 69.66 -35.79 26.38
C CYS A 20 70.28 -36.91 25.50
N ALA A 21 70.98 -37.91 26.07
CA ALA A 21 71.64 -38.98 25.31
C ALA A 21 71.13 -40.39 25.71
N PRO A 22 70.37 -41.09 24.84
CA PRO A 22 69.87 -40.67 23.51
C PRO A 22 68.75 -39.62 23.61
N ASN A 23 68.54 -38.83 22.55
CA ASN A 23 67.60 -37.69 22.58
C ASN A 23 66.19 -38.14 23.03
N PRO A 24 65.71 -37.68 24.20
CA PRO A 24 64.41 -38.07 24.71
C PRO A 24 63.25 -37.33 24.04
N CYS A 25 63.50 -36.22 23.34
CA CYS A 25 62.49 -35.40 22.68
C CYS A 25 62.07 -36.02 21.35
N LEU A 26 60.76 -36.20 21.17
CA LEU A 26 60.16 -36.78 19.97
C LEU A 26 59.84 -35.69 18.94
N SER A 27 59.40 -36.11 17.75
CA SER A 27 58.93 -35.23 16.67
C SER A 27 59.91 -34.11 16.28
N GLY A 28 61.21 -34.38 16.40
CA GLY A 28 62.27 -33.41 16.07
C GLY A 28 62.47 -32.30 17.10
N GLY A 29 61.92 -32.44 18.32
CA GLY A 29 62.13 -31.50 19.41
C GLY A 29 63.60 -31.39 19.84
N SER A 30 64.00 -30.19 20.28
CA SER A 30 65.35 -29.92 20.77
C SER A 30 65.43 -30.20 22.27
N CYS A 31 66.45 -30.95 22.71
CA CYS A 31 66.67 -31.30 24.10
C CYS A 31 67.67 -30.36 24.75
N THR A 32 67.31 -29.85 25.94
CA THR A 32 68.22 -29.13 26.83
C THR A 32 68.43 -29.95 28.10
N ASP A 33 69.70 -30.26 28.38
CA ASP A 33 70.15 -31.02 29.54
C ASP A 33 69.92 -30.23 30.84
N GLY A 34 69.65 -30.94 31.92
CA GLY A 34 69.43 -30.39 33.25
C GLY A 34 69.83 -31.40 34.32
N VAL A 35 69.86 -30.98 35.58
CA VAL A 35 70.32 -31.88 36.64
C VAL A 35 69.27 -32.96 36.90
N ASN A 36 69.59 -34.21 36.56
CA ASN A 36 68.69 -35.37 36.71
C ASN A 36 67.31 -35.14 36.06
N SER A 37 67.29 -34.37 34.98
CA SER A 37 66.09 -33.96 34.25
C SER A 37 66.48 -33.42 32.87
N PHE A 38 65.53 -33.44 31.94
CA PHE A 38 65.69 -32.81 30.63
C PHE A 38 64.48 -31.92 30.34
N HIS A 39 64.65 -30.95 29.44
CA HIS A 39 63.56 -30.15 28.90
C HIS A 39 63.54 -30.22 27.39
N CYS A 40 62.35 -30.43 26.82
CA CYS A 40 62.13 -30.50 25.39
C CYS A 40 61.48 -29.23 24.87
N SER A 41 62.17 -28.53 23.97
CA SER A 41 61.58 -27.47 23.16
C SER A 41 60.91 -28.09 21.94
N CYS A 42 59.58 -28.08 21.91
CA CYS A 42 58.81 -28.69 20.83
C CYS A 42 58.78 -27.83 19.57
N LEU A 43 58.78 -28.48 18.40
CA LEU A 43 58.45 -27.82 17.15
C LEU A 43 56.96 -27.41 17.14
N PRO A 44 56.58 -26.39 16.34
CA PRO A 44 55.18 -26.02 16.17
C PRO A 44 54.32 -27.22 15.78
N GLY A 45 53.10 -27.32 16.33
CA GLY A 45 52.19 -28.46 16.14
C GLY A 45 52.39 -29.63 17.11
N PHE A 46 53.37 -29.58 18.02
CA PHE A 46 53.58 -30.61 19.04
C PHE A 46 53.62 -30.04 20.45
N THR A 47 53.18 -30.84 21.41
CA THR A 47 53.09 -30.48 22.82
C THR A 47 53.43 -31.66 23.75
N GLY A 48 53.44 -31.37 25.06
CA GLY A 48 53.76 -32.30 26.12
C GLY A 48 55.26 -32.36 26.45
N PRO A 49 55.63 -33.04 27.55
CA PRO A 49 56.98 -32.99 28.12
C PRO A 49 58.06 -33.60 27.22
N ARG A 50 57.67 -34.42 26.24
CA ARG A 50 58.57 -35.04 25.26
C ARG A 50 58.19 -34.72 23.82
N CYS A 51 57.31 -33.74 23.59
CA CYS A 51 56.79 -33.40 22.25
C CYS A 51 56.12 -34.57 21.52
N ALA A 52 55.51 -35.48 22.30
CA ALA A 52 54.92 -36.72 21.82
C ALA A 52 53.49 -36.55 21.31
N VAL A 53 52.83 -35.46 21.70
CA VAL A 53 51.42 -35.21 21.43
C VAL A 53 51.34 -34.19 20.31
N GLU A 54 50.68 -34.54 19.22
CA GLU A 54 50.34 -33.59 18.16
C GLU A 54 49.17 -32.71 18.63
N VAL A 55 49.23 -31.43 18.29
CA VAL A 55 48.22 -30.44 18.68
C VAL A 55 47.08 -30.49 17.68
N ASN A 56 45.89 -30.89 18.13
CA ASN A 56 44.72 -30.89 17.27
C ASN A 56 44.15 -29.47 17.09
N GLU A 57 44.41 -28.80 15.97
CA GLU A 57 43.90 -27.46 15.69
C GLU A 57 42.36 -27.43 15.53
N CYS A 58 41.76 -28.57 15.14
CA CYS A 58 40.32 -28.70 15.00
C CYS A 58 39.54 -28.61 16.31
N GLN A 59 40.19 -28.82 17.47
CA GLN A 59 39.57 -28.73 18.79
C GLN A 59 38.97 -27.34 19.07
N SER A 60 39.47 -26.30 18.40
CA SER A 60 38.96 -24.92 18.49
C SER A 60 37.70 -24.65 17.66
N ALA A 61 37.21 -25.63 16.89
CA ALA A 61 36.12 -25.49 15.92
C ALA A 61 36.30 -24.28 14.97
N PRO A 62 37.42 -24.24 14.20
CA PRO A 62 37.72 -23.11 13.33
C PRO A 62 36.72 -23.00 12.17
N CYS A 63 36.31 -24.14 11.59
CA CYS A 63 35.38 -24.19 10.47
C CYS A 63 33.95 -23.79 10.87
N LYS A 64 33.43 -22.74 10.23
CA LYS A 64 32.09 -22.17 10.43
C LYS A 64 31.06 -22.84 9.51
N ASN A 65 29.79 -22.48 9.72
CA ASN A 65 28.67 -22.85 8.84
C ASN A 65 28.54 -24.36 8.56
N GLY A 66 28.93 -25.19 9.54
CA GLY A 66 28.88 -26.65 9.43
C GLY A 66 29.96 -27.26 8.53
N GLY A 67 31.03 -26.51 8.23
CA GLY A 67 32.22 -27.04 7.56
C GLY A 67 32.91 -28.14 8.37
N THR A 68 33.58 -29.05 7.67
CA THR A 68 34.30 -30.18 8.28
C THR A 68 35.77 -29.83 8.44
N CYS A 69 36.30 -29.91 9.66
CA CYS A 69 37.71 -29.66 9.95
C CYS A 69 38.55 -30.91 9.74
N THR A 70 39.68 -30.77 9.06
CA THR A 70 40.72 -31.79 8.94
C THR A 70 42.01 -31.25 9.52
N ASP A 71 42.54 -31.99 10.49
CA ASP A 71 43.71 -31.69 11.30
C ASP A 71 45.01 -32.04 10.56
N TYR A 72 46.04 -31.20 10.70
CA TYR A 72 47.37 -31.42 10.14
C TYR A 72 48.42 -30.83 11.09
N VAL A 73 49.67 -31.30 10.99
CA VAL A 73 50.73 -30.77 11.86
C VAL A 73 50.86 -29.24 11.69
N ASN A 74 50.60 -28.50 12.77
CA ASN A 74 50.69 -27.04 12.84
C ASN A 74 49.75 -26.31 11.84
N SER A 75 48.69 -26.96 11.36
CA SER A 75 47.78 -26.39 10.37
C SER A 75 46.46 -27.16 10.32
N TYR A 76 45.46 -26.60 9.66
CA TYR A 76 44.21 -27.32 9.42
C TYR A 76 43.63 -26.91 8.08
N THR A 77 42.66 -27.68 7.61
CA THR A 77 41.84 -27.30 6.46
C THR A 77 40.37 -27.46 6.78
N CYS A 78 39.55 -26.58 6.23
CA CYS A 78 38.10 -26.68 6.29
C CYS A 78 37.54 -27.11 4.95
N THR A 79 36.75 -28.17 4.95
CA THR A 79 35.90 -28.54 3.80
C THR A 79 34.53 -27.90 3.98
N CYS A 80 34.22 -26.93 3.14
CA CYS A 80 32.98 -26.16 3.24
C CYS A 80 31.78 -26.92 2.70
N ARG A 81 30.63 -26.70 3.32
CA ARG A 81 29.34 -27.16 2.77
C ARG A 81 29.01 -26.35 1.50
N PRO A 82 28.20 -26.91 0.58
CA PRO A 82 27.70 -26.16 -0.58
C PRO A 82 27.10 -24.81 -0.16
N GLY A 83 27.42 -23.75 -0.90
CA GLY A 83 27.03 -22.38 -0.60
C GLY A 83 28.01 -21.59 0.27
N PHE A 84 29.05 -22.19 0.85
CA PHE A 84 30.05 -21.47 1.66
C PHE A 84 31.46 -21.52 1.07
N THR A 85 32.23 -20.47 1.33
CA THR A 85 33.64 -20.30 0.92
C THR A 85 34.44 -19.60 2.03
N GLY A 86 35.75 -19.45 1.81
CA GLY A 86 36.70 -18.93 2.78
C GLY A 86 37.50 -20.03 3.48
N ILE A 87 38.59 -19.64 4.14
CA ILE A 87 39.51 -20.58 4.81
C ILE A 87 38.79 -21.33 5.94
N ASN A 88 37.84 -20.66 6.58
CA ASN A 88 37.04 -21.18 7.68
C ASN A 88 35.57 -21.36 7.28
N CYS A 89 35.24 -21.39 5.99
CA CYS A 89 33.86 -21.47 5.50
C CYS A 89 32.95 -20.35 6.03
N GLU A 90 33.52 -19.18 6.29
CA GLU A 90 32.87 -18.05 6.94
C GLU A 90 32.01 -17.22 5.98
N THR A 91 32.22 -17.34 4.67
CA THR A 91 31.59 -16.48 3.66
C THR A 91 30.50 -17.24 2.92
N ASN A 92 29.28 -16.69 2.84
CA ASN A 92 28.24 -17.20 1.94
C ASN A 92 28.61 -16.84 0.50
N ILE A 93 28.45 -17.78 -0.43
CA ILE A 93 28.66 -17.56 -1.86
C ILE A 93 27.45 -16.80 -2.39
N PRO A 94 27.63 -15.64 -3.06
CA PRO A 94 26.52 -14.91 -3.64
C PRO A 94 25.92 -15.70 -4.81
N ASP A 95 24.67 -16.11 -4.66
CA ASP A 95 23.89 -16.86 -5.65
C ASP A 95 23.10 -15.93 -6.59
N CYS A 96 22.96 -14.66 -6.23
CA CYS A 96 22.32 -13.64 -7.05
C CYS A 96 23.27 -13.11 -8.14
N THR A 97 22.78 -13.11 -9.37
CA THR A 97 23.39 -12.44 -10.53
C THR A 97 22.42 -11.40 -11.09
N GLU A 98 22.90 -10.53 -11.98
CA GLU A 98 22.06 -9.52 -12.65
C GLU A 98 20.89 -10.13 -13.44
N SER A 99 20.97 -11.41 -13.82
CA SER A 99 19.94 -12.14 -14.59
C SER A 99 19.18 -13.19 -13.78
N SER A 100 19.39 -13.29 -12.47
CA SER A 100 18.71 -14.27 -11.61
C SER A 100 17.18 -14.06 -11.55
N CYS A 101 16.72 -12.81 -11.62
CA CYS A 101 15.31 -12.43 -11.58
C CYS A 101 14.96 -11.55 -12.79
N PHE A 102 14.05 -12.02 -13.63
CA PHE A 102 13.61 -11.32 -14.84
C PHE A 102 12.65 -10.17 -14.52
N ASN A 103 12.38 -9.34 -15.53
CA ASN A 103 11.34 -8.30 -15.51
C ASN A 103 11.41 -7.31 -14.34
N GLY A 104 12.64 -7.01 -13.88
CA GLY A 104 12.87 -6.10 -12.76
C GLY A 104 12.55 -6.70 -11.38
N GLY A 105 12.50 -8.03 -11.28
CA GLY A 105 12.41 -8.73 -10.00
C GLY A 105 13.64 -8.48 -9.12
N THR A 106 13.44 -8.50 -7.80
CA THR A 106 14.53 -8.33 -6.82
C THR A 106 15.05 -9.70 -6.40
N CYS A 107 16.35 -9.93 -6.57
CA CYS A 107 17.01 -11.15 -6.12
C CYS A 107 17.36 -11.06 -4.63
N THR A 108 17.04 -12.12 -3.88
CA THR A 108 17.46 -12.30 -2.49
C THR A 108 18.35 -13.54 -2.42
N ASP A 109 19.59 -13.30 -1.98
CA ASP A 109 20.59 -14.33 -1.74
C ASP A 109 20.13 -15.30 -0.63
N LYS A 110 20.42 -16.59 -0.79
CA LYS A 110 20.20 -17.62 0.23
C LYS A 110 21.45 -18.47 0.35
N ILE A 111 21.38 -19.54 1.13
CA ILE A 111 22.46 -20.51 1.22
C ILE A 111 22.29 -21.49 0.06
N ASN A 112 23.26 -21.51 -0.86
CA ASN A 112 23.30 -22.42 -1.99
C ASN A 112 22.06 -22.33 -2.88
N GLY A 113 21.59 -21.10 -3.11
CA GLY A 113 20.48 -20.76 -3.96
C GLY A 113 20.02 -19.33 -3.73
N TYR A 114 18.99 -18.90 -4.46
CA TYR A 114 18.40 -17.57 -4.32
C TYR A 114 16.87 -17.66 -4.43
N SER A 115 16.20 -16.54 -4.16
CA SER A 115 14.78 -16.38 -4.48
C SER A 115 14.49 -15.01 -5.07
N CYS A 116 13.52 -14.95 -5.97
CA CYS A 116 13.08 -13.71 -6.58
C CYS A 116 11.79 -13.19 -5.94
N THR A 117 11.76 -11.89 -5.68
CA THR A 117 10.53 -11.15 -5.40
C THR A 117 10.12 -10.44 -6.68
N CYS A 118 8.98 -10.83 -7.24
CA CYS A 118 8.52 -10.29 -8.52
C CYS A 118 7.86 -8.92 -8.36
N ARG A 119 8.05 -8.07 -9.37
CA ARG A 119 7.27 -6.86 -9.54
C ARG A 119 5.81 -7.23 -9.84
N SER A 120 4.88 -6.34 -9.49
CA SER A 120 3.49 -6.42 -9.93
C SER A 120 3.39 -6.71 -11.44
N GLY A 121 2.44 -7.54 -11.83
CA GLY A 121 2.26 -7.99 -13.22
C GLY A 121 3.17 -9.15 -13.65
N PHE A 122 4.06 -9.68 -12.78
CA PHE A 122 4.91 -10.83 -13.11
C PHE A 122 4.84 -11.94 -12.05
N THR A 123 5.10 -13.18 -12.50
CA THR A 123 5.04 -14.40 -11.70
C THR A 123 6.08 -15.43 -12.15
N GLY A 124 6.17 -16.54 -11.42
CA GLY A 124 7.17 -17.61 -11.58
C GLY A 124 8.35 -17.46 -10.63
N SER A 125 9.14 -18.52 -10.49
CA SER A 125 10.30 -18.57 -9.57
C SER A 125 11.40 -17.56 -9.90
N HIS A 126 11.47 -17.12 -11.16
CA HIS A 126 12.41 -16.12 -11.66
C HIS A 126 11.70 -14.88 -12.20
N CYS A 127 10.40 -14.71 -11.92
CA CYS A 127 9.58 -13.61 -12.47
C CYS A 127 9.54 -13.60 -14.01
N GLN A 128 9.65 -14.77 -14.62
CA GLN A 128 9.79 -14.94 -16.07
C GLN A 128 8.46 -14.84 -16.83
N TYR A 129 7.33 -14.97 -16.14
CA TYR A 129 6.01 -14.95 -16.75
C TYR A 129 5.32 -13.64 -16.41
N GLU A 130 4.71 -13.02 -17.42
CA GLU A 130 3.75 -11.95 -17.22
C GLU A 130 2.42 -12.57 -16.73
N VAL A 131 1.72 -11.87 -15.85
CA VAL A 131 0.47 -12.33 -15.26
C VAL A 131 -0.67 -11.98 -16.21
N ASN A 132 -1.32 -13.00 -16.76
CA ASN A 132 -2.48 -12.78 -17.61
C ASN A 132 -3.72 -12.39 -16.77
N GLU A 133 -4.08 -11.11 -16.72
CA GLU A 133 -5.24 -10.64 -15.96
C GLU A 133 -6.58 -11.20 -16.49
N CYS A 134 -6.61 -11.67 -17.75
CA CYS A 134 -7.80 -12.27 -18.34
C CYS A 134 -8.16 -13.66 -17.77
N ASP A 135 -7.26 -14.34 -17.06
CA ASP A 135 -7.53 -15.65 -16.46
C ASP A 135 -8.66 -15.60 -15.42
N SER A 136 -8.84 -14.43 -14.77
CA SER A 136 -9.93 -14.15 -13.84
C SER A 136 -11.29 -13.94 -14.52
N GLN A 137 -11.33 -13.97 -15.85
CA GLN A 137 -12.50 -13.67 -16.69
C GLN A 137 -13.19 -12.35 -16.30
N PRO A 138 -12.46 -11.22 -16.35
CA PRO A 138 -12.98 -9.96 -15.85
C PRO A 138 -14.06 -9.35 -16.76
N CYS A 139 -14.09 -9.67 -18.06
CA CYS A 139 -15.08 -9.12 -18.99
C CYS A 139 -16.43 -9.83 -18.87
N LEU A 140 -17.50 -9.06 -18.66
CA LEU A 140 -18.86 -9.58 -18.50
C LEU A 140 -19.62 -9.59 -19.83
N ASN A 141 -20.79 -10.22 -19.84
CA ASN A 141 -21.77 -10.19 -20.93
C ASN A 141 -21.20 -10.58 -22.31
N GLY A 142 -20.25 -11.52 -22.34
CA GLY A 142 -19.60 -11.97 -23.57
C GLY A 142 -18.55 -11.01 -24.14
N GLY A 143 -18.06 -10.05 -23.33
CA GLY A 143 -16.91 -9.22 -23.71
C GLY A 143 -15.65 -10.04 -23.92
N VAL A 144 -14.88 -9.71 -24.97
CA VAL A 144 -13.59 -10.34 -25.25
C VAL A 144 -12.51 -9.64 -24.42
N CYS A 145 -11.80 -10.40 -23.60
CA CYS A 145 -10.70 -9.90 -22.79
C CYS A 145 -9.40 -9.83 -23.59
N GLN A 146 -8.67 -8.74 -23.41
CA GLN A 146 -7.33 -8.52 -23.90
C GLN A 146 -6.43 -8.24 -22.71
N ASP A 147 -5.40 -9.07 -22.60
CA ASP A 147 -4.36 -8.99 -21.60
C ASP A 147 -3.51 -7.72 -21.77
N ALA A 148 -3.05 -7.15 -20.66
CA ALA A 148 -2.22 -5.95 -20.66
C ALA A 148 -1.47 -5.82 -19.32
N LEU A 149 -0.20 -5.41 -19.35
CA LEU A 149 0.60 -5.31 -18.13
C LEU A 149 -0.11 -4.59 -16.96
N GLU A 150 -0.28 -5.33 -15.85
CA GLU A 150 -0.96 -4.90 -14.61
C GLU A 150 -2.45 -4.51 -14.79
N SER A 151 -3.09 -4.91 -15.89
CA SER A 151 -4.44 -4.48 -16.26
C SER A 151 -5.12 -5.40 -17.27
N PHE A 152 -6.32 -5.02 -17.72
CA PHE A 152 -6.96 -5.72 -18.82
C PHE A 152 -7.84 -4.74 -19.60
N ARG A 153 -8.13 -5.09 -20.86
CA ARG A 153 -9.10 -4.38 -21.69
C ARG A 153 -10.21 -5.29 -22.15
N CYS A 154 -11.45 -4.84 -21.99
CA CYS A 154 -12.62 -5.54 -22.51
C CYS A 154 -13.10 -4.90 -23.81
N SER A 155 -13.20 -5.70 -24.86
CA SER A 155 -13.92 -5.34 -26.08
C SER A 155 -15.38 -5.77 -25.94
N CYS A 156 -16.28 -4.79 -25.79
CA CYS A 156 -17.68 -5.06 -25.49
C CYS A 156 -18.51 -5.38 -26.75
N PRO A 157 -19.42 -6.37 -26.68
CA PRO A 157 -20.36 -6.61 -27.74
C PRO A 157 -21.36 -5.45 -27.88
N LYS A 158 -22.00 -5.37 -29.04
CA LYS A 158 -23.02 -4.34 -29.33
C LYS A 158 -24.11 -4.37 -28.25
N GLY A 159 -24.40 -3.21 -27.67
CA GLY A 159 -25.40 -3.09 -26.59
C GLY A 159 -24.80 -3.02 -25.18
N TYR A 160 -23.48 -3.20 -25.03
CA TYR A 160 -22.81 -3.11 -23.73
C TYR A 160 -21.68 -2.06 -23.73
N THR A 161 -21.42 -1.47 -22.57
CA THR A 161 -20.35 -0.50 -22.33
C THR A 161 -19.80 -0.63 -20.90
N GLY A 162 -18.77 0.16 -20.58
CA GLY A 162 -18.02 0.10 -19.31
C GLY A 162 -16.73 -0.70 -19.42
N ASN A 163 -15.85 -0.56 -18.42
CA ASN A 163 -14.53 -1.21 -18.39
C ASN A 163 -14.61 -2.74 -18.36
N ARG A 164 -15.71 -3.32 -17.87
CA ARG A 164 -15.97 -4.77 -17.82
C ARG A 164 -17.19 -5.16 -18.65
N CYS A 165 -17.67 -4.30 -19.54
CA CYS A 165 -18.91 -4.51 -20.31
C CYS A 165 -20.16 -4.76 -19.45
N GLN A 166 -20.19 -4.18 -18.25
CA GLN A 166 -21.24 -4.40 -17.25
C GLN A 166 -22.50 -3.56 -17.49
N VAL A 167 -22.44 -2.52 -18.32
CA VAL A 167 -23.54 -1.57 -18.51
C VAL A 167 -24.25 -1.86 -19.82
N HIS A 168 -25.56 -2.09 -19.78
CA HIS A 168 -26.39 -2.25 -20.98
C HIS A 168 -26.82 -0.88 -21.53
N THR A 169 -26.54 -0.59 -22.80
CA THR A 169 -26.73 0.74 -23.40
C THR A 169 -28.19 1.14 -23.56
N GLN A 170 -29.12 0.19 -23.70
CA GLN A 170 -30.55 0.51 -23.77
C GLN A 170 -31.09 1.04 -22.44
N HIS A 171 -30.53 0.60 -21.30
CA HIS A 171 -30.92 1.15 -20.01
C HIS A 171 -30.53 2.63 -19.90
N ILE A 172 -29.34 3.00 -20.38
CA ILE A 172 -28.90 4.40 -20.39
C ILE A 172 -29.90 5.26 -21.18
N LEU A 173 -30.26 4.83 -22.39
CA LEU A 173 -31.21 5.57 -23.23
C LEU A 173 -32.60 5.66 -22.60
N PHE A 174 -33.09 4.59 -21.99
CA PHE A 174 -34.37 4.61 -21.29
C PHE A 174 -34.36 5.61 -20.13
N TYR A 175 -33.35 5.56 -19.27
CA TYR A 175 -33.26 6.45 -18.12
C TYR A 175 -33.02 7.91 -18.51
N THR A 176 -32.25 8.19 -19.57
CA THR A 176 -32.09 9.56 -20.07
C THR A 176 -33.40 10.08 -20.66
N ILE A 177 -34.10 9.30 -21.47
CA ILE A 177 -35.42 9.69 -22.00
C ILE A 177 -36.42 9.92 -20.85
N LEU A 178 -36.47 9.04 -19.86
CA LEU A 178 -37.33 9.18 -18.70
C LEU A 178 -37.01 10.47 -17.92
N PHE A 179 -35.74 10.79 -17.71
CA PHE A 179 -35.33 12.02 -17.05
C PHE A 179 -35.77 13.27 -17.83
N TYR A 180 -35.51 13.33 -19.14
CA TYR A 180 -35.88 14.49 -19.96
C TYR A 180 -37.40 14.65 -20.11
N THR A 181 -38.15 13.55 -20.18
CA THR A 181 -39.61 13.60 -20.21
C THR A 181 -40.17 14.12 -18.89
N ILE A 182 -39.69 13.63 -17.73
CA ILE A 182 -40.07 14.15 -16.41
C ILE A 182 -39.76 15.66 -16.33
N LEU A 183 -38.56 16.07 -16.73
CA LEU A 183 -38.16 17.49 -16.71
C LEU A 183 -39.05 18.36 -17.61
N PHE A 184 -39.43 17.87 -18.79
CA PHE A 184 -40.34 18.58 -19.68
C PHE A 184 -41.72 18.77 -19.04
N TYR A 185 -42.31 17.72 -18.47
CA TYR A 185 -43.63 17.80 -17.85
C TYR A 185 -43.64 18.67 -16.58
N THR A 186 -42.56 18.66 -15.80
CA THR A 186 -42.45 19.55 -14.63
C THR A 186 -42.39 21.01 -15.06
N ILE A 187 -41.59 21.35 -16.07
CA ILE A 187 -41.53 22.70 -16.65
C ILE A 187 -42.91 23.14 -17.17
N LEU A 188 -43.59 22.29 -17.94
CA LEU A 188 -44.93 22.58 -18.45
C LEU A 188 -45.94 22.84 -17.32
N CYS A 189 -45.88 22.06 -16.24
CA CYS A 189 -46.73 22.23 -15.07
C CYS A 189 -46.50 23.60 -14.39
N TYR A 190 -45.23 24.00 -14.21
CA TYR A 190 -44.90 25.32 -13.67
C TYR A 190 -45.42 26.46 -14.53
N PHE A 191 -45.30 26.36 -15.86
CA PHE A 191 -45.87 27.36 -16.78
C PHE A 191 -47.39 27.45 -16.67
N LEU A 192 -48.09 26.32 -16.64
CA LEU A 192 -49.55 26.30 -16.48
C LEU A 192 -49.99 26.92 -15.14
N LEU A 193 -49.28 26.59 -14.05
CA LEU A 193 -49.55 27.16 -12.73
C LEU A 193 -49.31 28.68 -12.73
N PHE A 194 -48.24 29.14 -13.37
CA PHE A 194 -47.95 30.57 -13.54
C PHE A 194 -49.05 31.29 -14.31
N TYR A 195 -49.49 30.77 -15.45
CA TYR A 195 -50.58 31.36 -16.24
C TYR A 195 -51.91 31.36 -15.47
N TYR A 196 -52.20 30.30 -14.71
CA TYR A 196 -53.38 30.22 -13.86
C TYR A 196 -53.35 31.29 -12.76
N ILE A 197 -52.22 31.45 -12.07
CA ILE A 197 -52.03 32.50 -11.06
C ILE A 197 -52.21 33.88 -11.71
N LEU A 198 -51.59 34.13 -12.87
CA LEU A 198 -51.73 35.38 -13.61
C LEU A 198 -53.20 35.68 -13.98
N TYR A 199 -53.93 34.68 -14.49
CA TYR A 199 -55.35 34.79 -14.81
C TYR A 199 -56.19 35.17 -13.58
N TYR A 200 -55.96 34.51 -12.44
CA TYR A 200 -56.66 34.83 -11.20
C TYR A 200 -56.37 36.24 -10.70
N ILE A 201 -55.12 36.70 -10.83
CA ILE A 201 -54.73 38.08 -10.50
C ILE A 201 -55.47 39.08 -11.40
N ILE A 202 -55.54 38.83 -12.72
CA ILE A 202 -56.28 39.70 -13.65
C ILE A 202 -57.77 39.72 -13.28
N LEU A 203 -58.37 38.57 -13.00
CA LEU A 203 -59.78 38.46 -12.65
C LEU A 203 -60.10 39.17 -11.33
N LEU A 204 -59.22 39.05 -10.32
CA LEU A 204 -59.35 39.77 -9.05
C LEU A 204 -59.27 41.30 -9.26
N ASN A 205 -58.30 41.76 -10.04
CA ASN A 205 -58.15 43.19 -10.36
C ASN A 205 -59.37 43.73 -11.12
N SER A 206 -59.93 42.96 -12.06
CA SER A 206 -61.13 43.36 -12.81
C SER A 206 -62.38 43.46 -11.93
N LYS A 207 -62.58 42.51 -10.99
CA LYS A 207 -63.64 42.58 -9.98
C LYS A 207 -63.48 43.78 -9.04
N LEU A 208 -62.26 44.06 -8.60
CA LEU A 208 -61.96 45.22 -7.76
C LEU A 208 -62.29 46.53 -8.50
N LEU A 209 -61.88 46.65 -9.77
CA LEU A 209 -62.18 47.80 -10.61
C LEU A 209 -63.69 48.00 -10.81
N TYR A 210 -64.43 46.92 -11.06
CA TYR A 210 -65.89 46.97 -11.21
C TYR A 210 -66.59 47.39 -9.91
N SER A 211 -66.15 46.87 -8.76
CA SER A 211 -66.66 47.27 -7.45
C SER A 211 -66.41 48.75 -7.16
N ILE A 212 -65.24 49.27 -7.52
CA ILE A 212 -64.90 50.70 -7.39
C ILE A 212 -65.84 51.53 -8.27
N LEU A 213 -66.07 51.13 -9.53
CA LEU A 213 -66.97 51.84 -10.45
C LEU A 213 -68.42 51.85 -9.94
N CYS A 214 -68.94 50.73 -9.45
CA CYS A 214 -70.27 50.66 -8.83
C CYS A 214 -70.40 51.56 -7.60
N TYR A 215 -69.37 51.62 -6.76
CA TYR A 215 -69.34 52.52 -5.62
C TYR A 215 -69.40 54.00 -6.06
N PHE A 216 -68.64 54.38 -7.08
CA PHE A 216 -68.71 55.73 -7.65
C PHE A 216 -70.08 56.05 -8.27
N ILE A 217 -70.70 55.10 -8.97
CA ILE A 217 -72.05 55.26 -9.53
C ILE A 217 -73.07 55.45 -8.40
N LEU A 218 -73.04 54.62 -7.35
CA LEU A 218 -73.93 54.74 -6.21
C LEU A 218 -73.76 56.08 -5.49
N TYR A 219 -72.51 56.49 -5.26
CA TYR A 219 -72.17 57.80 -4.68
C TYR A 219 -72.71 58.97 -5.54
N TYR A 220 -72.57 58.89 -6.86
CA TYR A 220 -73.11 59.89 -7.79
C TYR A 220 -74.65 59.93 -7.77
N ILE A 221 -75.32 58.78 -7.72
CA ILE A 221 -76.79 58.68 -7.61
C ILE A 221 -77.28 59.28 -6.28
N ILE A 222 -76.58 59.03 -5.17
CA ILE A 222 -76.90 59.62 -3.86
C ILE A 222 -76.79 61.16 -3.92
N LEU A 223 -75.72 61.68 -4.53
CA LEU A 223 -75.52 63.12 -4.76
C LEU A 223 -76.60 63.74 -5.68
N LEU A 224 -77.06 63.02 -6.70
CA LEU A 224 -78.10 63.50 -7.60
C LEU A 224 -79.46 63.57 -6.89
N ASN A 225 -79.79 62.53 -6.12
CA ASN A 225 -81.03 62.48 -5.34
C ASN A 225 -81.07 63.53 -4.22
N SER A 226 -79.94 63.80 -3.55
CA SER A 226 -79.88 64.85 -2.53
C SER A 226 -80.05 66.25 -3.13
N LYS A 227 -79.49 66.52 -4.32
CA LYS A 227 -79.74 67.76 -5.08
C LYS A 227 -81.20 67.88 -5.52
N LEU A 228 -81.81 66.79 -5.98
CA LEU A 228 -83.23 66.77 -6.37
C LEU A 228 -84.14 67.03 -5.15
N LEU A 229 -83.87 66.36 -4.03
CA LEU A 229 -84.59 66.55 -2.77
C LEU A 229 -84.46 68.00 -2.27
N TYR A 230 -83.25 68.58 -2.34
CA TYR A 230 -83.01 69.98 -2.00
C TYR A 230 -83.78 70.93 -2.93
N SER A 231 -83.81 70.65 -4.23
CA SER A 231 -84.58 71.43 -5.22
C SER A 231 -86.09 71.37 -4.95
N ILE A 232 -86.62 70.20 -4.56
CA ILE A 232 -88.02 70.02 -4.21
C ILE A 232 -88.34 70.79 -2.92
N LEU A 233 -87.48 70.74 -1.91
CA LEU A 233 -87.65 71.48 -0.66
C LEU A 233 -87.64 73.00 -0.90
N CYS A 234 -86.72 73.51 -1.74
CA CYS A 234 -86.70 74.91 -2.16
C CYS A 234 -87.97 75.30 -2.93
N TYR A 235 -88.50 74.43 -3.78
CA TYR A 235 -89.76 74.69 -4.49
C TYR A 235 -90.95 74.79 -3.51
N PHE A 236 -91.04 73.88 -2.54
CA PHE A 236 -92.06 73.95 -1.49
C PHE A 236 -91.93 75.21 -0.62
N ILE A 237 -90.70 75.61 -0.28
CA ILE A 237 -90.44 76.85 0.46
C ILE A 237 -90.85 78.08 -0.38
N LEU A 238 -90.52 78.12 -1.67
CA LEU A 238 -90.90 79.21 -2.56
C LEU A 238 -92.42 79.29 -2.76
N TYR A 239 -93.09 78.14 -2.93
CA TYR A 239 -94.54 78.03 -2.99
C TYR A 239 -95.21 78.50 -1.69
N TYR A 240 -94.64 78.13 -0.53
CA TYR A 240 -95.11 78.58 0.78
C TYR A 240 -94.95 80.09 0.95
N ILE A 241 -93.81 80.67 0.54
CA ILE A 241 -93.57 82.13 0.55
C ILE A 241 -94.55 82.86 -0.38
N LEU A 242 -94.80 82.35 -1.59
CA LEU A 242 -95.76 82.91 -2.55
C LEU A 242 -97.22 82.80 -2.06
N TYR A 243 -97.59 81.68 -1.43
CA TYR A 243 -98.93 81.49 -0.86
C TYR A 243 -99.21 82.50 0.27
N TYR A 244 -98.24 82.75 1.15
CA TYR A 244 -98.41 83.70 2.26
C TYR A 244 -98.29 85.18 1.86
N SER A 245 -97.69 85.51 0.72
CA SER A 245 -97.60 86.88 0.20
C SER A 245 -98.82 87.32 -0.62
N ILE A 246 -99.78 86.42 -0.86
CA ILE A 246 -101.08 86.72 -1.49
C ILE A 246 -102.20 86.85 -0.43
N LEU A 247 -101.93 86.44 0.82
CA LEU A 247 -102.88 86.41 1.93
C LEU A 247 -102.74 87.57 2.93
N TYR A 248 -101.84 88.53 2.66
CA TYR A 248 -101.65 89.80 3.38
C TYR A 248 -101.33 90.92 2.37
#